data_AF-A0A949D2Q1-F1
#
_entry.id   AF-A0A949D2Q1-F1
#
_cell.length_a   1.000
_cell.length_b   1.000
_cell.length_c   1.000
_cell.angle_alpha   90.00
_cell.angle_beta   90.00
_cell.angle_gamma   90.00
#
_symmetry.space_group_name_H-M   'P 1'
#
loop_
_entity.id
_entity.type
_entity.pdbx_description
1 polymer ?
#
loop_
_entity_poly.entity_id
_entity_poly.type
_entity_poly.pdbx_seq_one_letter_code
_entity_poly.pdbx_strand_id
1 'polypeptide(L)'
;VTAFVQEQLQSHGYSVKVNDPFKGVELVRAHSDPTAGRHSLQLEINKRLYMDQRTGLKIAHFGVLQRQLMQMLQGLQQHFA
;
A
#
# COMPACT_ATOMS: atom_id res chain seq x y z
N VAL A 1 7.95 2.83 -8.52
CA VAL A 1 7.28 2.60 -7.22
C VAL A 1 5.92 1.92 -7.38
N THR A 2 4.96 2.51 -8.10
CA THR A 2 3.58 1.96 -8.21
C THR A 2 3.51 0.52 -8.71
N ALA A 3 4.18 0.20 -9.83
CA ALA A 3 4.16 -1.15 -10.40
C ALA A 3 4.72 -2.21 -9.44
N PHE A 4 5.84 -1.89 -8.77
CA PHE A 4 6.44 -2.76 -7.76
C PHE A 4 5.47 -3.05 -6.61
N VAL A 5 4.83 -2.02 -6.06
CA VAL A 5 3.85 -2.18 -4.97
C VAL A 5 2.66 -3.03 -5.42
N GLN A 6 2.15 -2.78 -6.63
CA GLN A 6 1.06 -3.57 -7.20
C GLN A 6 1.44 -5.06 -7.29
N GLU A 7 2.60 -5.37 -7.86
CA GLU A 7 3.06 -6.75 -8.04
C GLU A 7 3.26 -7.48 -6.70
N GLN A 8 3.89 -6.81 -5.73
CA GLN A 8 4.11 -7.39 -4.39
C GLN A 8 2.79 -7.71 -3.68
N LEU A 9 1.80 -6.81 -3.75
CA LEU A 9 0.49 -7.07 -3.15
C LEU A 9 -0.29 -8.15 -3.91
N GLN A 10 -0.21 -8.18 -5.24
CA GLN A 10 -0.83 -9.24 -6.05
C GLN A 10 -0.20 -10.61 -5.79
N SER A 11 1.11 -10.70 -5.56
CA SER A 11 1.79 -11.97 -5.23
C SER A 11 1.34 -12.55 -3.88
N HIS A 12 0.89 -11.69 -2.96
CA HIS A 12 0.23 -12.09 -1.71
C HIS A 12 -1.26 -12.45 -1.85
N GLY A 13 -1.80 -12.39 -3.07
CA GLY A 13 -3.18 -12.78 -3.39
C GLY A 13 -4.21 -11.65 -3.26
N TYR A 14 -3.78 -10.39 -3.09
CA TYR A 14 -4.70 -9.26 -3.01
C TYR A 14 -5.17 -8.82 -4.40
N SER A 15 -6.47 -8.48 -4.49
CA SER A 15 -6.97 -7.71 -5.64
C SER A 15 -6.52 -6.26 -5.49
N VAL A 16 -5.72 -5.78 -6.45
CA VAL A 16 -5.18 -4.41 -6.47
C VAL A 16 -5.70 -3.66 -7.67
N LYS A 17 -6.15 -2.42 -7.43
CA LYS A 17 -6.50 -1.46 -8.48
C LYS A 17 -5.57 -0.27 -8.42
N VAL A 18 -5.22 0.30 -9.56
CA VAL A 18 -4.37 1.48 -9.66
C VAL A 18 -5.22 2.63 -10.20
N ASN A 19 -5.27 3.74 -9.46
CA ASN A 19 -5.98 4.96 -9.87
C ASN A 19 -7.50 4.79 -10.12
N ASP A 20 -8.12 3.76 -9.54
CA ASP A 20 -9.55 3.46 -9.64
C ASP A 20 -10.09 3.10 -8.24
N PRO A 21 -11.05 3.87 -7.68
CA PRO A 21 -11.70 5.06 -8.24
C PRO A 21 -10.92 6.37 -7.98
N PHE A 22 -9.87 6.32 -7.16
CA PHE A 22 -9.12 7.50 -6.73
C PHE A 22 -7.73 7.53 -7.34
N LYS A 23 -7.39 8.62 -8.04
CA LYS A 23 -6.07 8.82 -8.68
C LYS A 23 -4.99 9.35 -7.74
N GLY A 24 -5.28 9.42 -6.44
CA GLY A 24 -4.50 10.17 -5.45
C GLY A 24 -4.90 11.66 -5.39
N VAL A 25 -4.78 12.25 -4.21
CA VAL A 25 -5.15 13.64 -3.91
C VAL A 25 -3.94 14.57 -3.93
N GLU A 26 -4.18 15.87 -3.71
CA GLU A 26 -3.19 16.95 -3.76
C GLU A 26 -1.92 16.66 -2.94
N LEU A 27 -2.03 16.00 -1.78
CA LEU A 27 -0.89 15.67 -0.93
C LEU A 27 0.16 14.80 -1.62
N VAL A 28 -0.26 13.81 -2.41
CA VAL A 28 0.67 12.94 -3.14
C VAL A 28 1.46 13.76 -4.16
N ARG A 29 0.82 14.74 -4.81
CA ARG A 29 1.49 15.62 -5.78
C ARG A 29 2.41 16.62 -5.09
N ALA A 30 1.90 17.32 -4.07
CA ALA A 30 2.62 18.37 -3.35
C ALA A 30 3.91 17.86 -2.68
N HIS A 31 3.96 16.59 -2.30
CA HIS A 31 5.12 15.97 -1.66
C HIS A 31 5.93 15.03 -2.57
N SER A 32 5.65 15.02 -3.87
CA SER A 32 6.45 14.28 -4.86
C SER A 32 7.36 15.21 -5.64
N ASP A 33 8.58 14.75 -5.89
CA ASP A 33 9.52 15.30 -6.86
C ASP A 33 10.33 14.13 -7.43
N PRO A 34 9.74 13.38 -8.40
CA PRO A 34 10.40 12.22 -8.98
C PRO A 34 11.73 12.57 -9.64
N THR A 35 11.88 13.79 -10.16
CA THR A 35 13.13 14.28 -10.75
C THR A 35 14.24 14.46 -9.73
N ALA A 36 13.90 14.74 -8.46
CA ALA A 36 14.83 14.75 -7.33
C ALA A 36 14.78 13.44 -6.51
N GLY A 37 14.26 12.35 -7.07
CA GLY A 37 14.21 11.04 -6.41
C GLY A 37 13.21 10.93 -5.25
N ARG A 38 12.30 11.91 -5.08
CA ARG A 38 11.25 11.86 -4.04
C ARG A 38 9.95 11.38 -4.66
N HIS A 39 9.51 10.19 -4.26
CA HIS A 39 8.27 9.59 -4.73
C HIS A 39 7.25 9.52 -3.59
N SER A 40 6.01 9.95 -3.83
CA SER A 40 4.88 9.67 -2.93
C SER A 40 3.93 8.65 -3.55
N LEU A 41 3.34 7.82 -2.69
CA LEU A 41 2.32 6.83 -3.07
C LEU A 41 1.23 6.82 -2.00
N GLN A 42 -0.03 6.82 -2.43
CA GLN A 42 -1.17 6.56 -1.57
C GLN A 42 -1.58 5.09 -1.69
N LEU A 43 -1.75 4.41 -0.56
CA LEU A 43 -2.22 3.03 -0.50
C LEU A 43 -3.50 2.97 0.34
N GLU A 44 -4.59 2.53 -0.28
CA GLU A 44 -5.88 2.35 0.38
C GLU A 44 -6.13 0.86 0.63
N ILE A 45 -6.43 0.51 1.88
CA ILE A 45 -6.63 -0.86 2.30
C ILE A 45 -8.08 -1.04 2.76
N ASN A 46 -8.76 -2.04 2.21
CA ASN A 46 -10.11 -2.38 2.64
C ASN A 46 -10.10 -2.80 4.12
N LYS A 47 -10.88 -2.08 4.94
CA LYS A 47 -10.99 -2.29 6.39
C LYS A 47 -11.30 -3.73 6.78
N ARG A 48 -12.06 -4.46 5.96
CA ARG A 48 -12.40 -5.89 6.18
C ARG A 48 -11.18 -6.81 6.25
N LEU A 49 -10.04 -6.39 5.70
CA LEU A 49 -8.80 -7.18 5.73
C LEU A 49 -8.11 -7.16 7.09
N TYR A 50 -8.44 -6.20 7.96
CA TYR A 50 -7.65 -5.97 9.18
C TYR A 50 -8.47 -5.64 10.43
N MET A 51 -9.73 -5.23 10.31
CA MET A 51 -10.58 -4.98 11.47
C MET A 51 -12.05 -5.28 11.24
N ASP A 52 -12.72 -5.63 12.34
CA ASP A 52 -14.17 -5.66 12.42
C ASP A 52 -14.66 -4.20 12.43
N GLN A 53 -15.46 -3.83 11.42
CA GLN A 53 -15.87 -2.43 11.24
C GLN A 53 -16.90 -1.96 12.27
N ARG A 54 -17.57 -2.87 12.97
CA ARG A 54 -18.57 -2.55 13.99
C ARG A 54 -17.93 -2.26 15.33
N THR A 55 -16.86 -2.99 15.65
CA THR A 55 -16.13 -2.90 16.93
C THR A 55 -14.85 -2.09 16.84
N GLY A 56 -14.30 -1.90 15.63
CA GLY A 56 -12.98 -1.30 15.41
C GLY A 56 -11.81 -2.18 15.82
N LEU A 57 -12.07 -3.40 16.31
CA LEU A 57 -11.03 -4.31 16.78
C LEU A 57 -10.36 -5.05 15.63
N LYS A 58 -9.07 -5.36 15.81
CA LYS A 58 -8.31 -6.17 14.86
C LYS A 58 -8.94 -7.55 14.72
N ILE A 59 -9.05 -8.03 13.49
CA ILE A 59 -9.43 -9.44 13.23
C ILE A 59 -8.19 -10.33 13.30
N ALA A 60 -8.40 -11.65 13.39
CA ALA A 60 -7.31 -12.64 13.41
C ALA A 60 -6.33 -12.49 12.24
N HIS A 61 -6.81 -12.08 11.07
CA HIS A 61 -6.00 -11.88 9.87
C HIS A 61 -5.08 -10.63 9.91
N PHE A 62 -5.27 -9.71 10.87
CA PHE A 62 -4.48 -8.47 10.96
C PHE A 62 -2.98 -8.73 10.92
N GLY A 63 -2.50 -9.73 11.69
CA GLY A 63 -1.08 -10.05 11.76
C GLY A 63 -0.49 -10.54 10.44
N VAL A 64 -1.31 -11.17 9.59
CA VAL A 64 -0.88 -11.61 8.24
C VAL A 64 -0.69 -10.40 7.35
N LEU A 65 -1.71 -9.53 7.25
CA LEU A 65 -1.62 -8.28 6.48
C LEU A 65 -0.43 -7.43 6.93
N GLN A 66 -0.24 -7.24 8.24
CA GLN A 66 0.87 -6.44 8.77
C GLN A 66 2.22 -6.98 8.29
N ARG A 67 2.43 -8.30 8.36
CA ARG A 67 3.70 -8.91 7.90
C ARG A 67 3.92 -8.70 6.40
N GLN A 68 2.88 -8.89 5.58
CA GLN A 68 2.98 -8.72 4.14
C GLN A 68 3.25 -7.27 3.73
N LEU A 69 2.63 -6.29 4.41
CA LEU A 69 2.95 -4.88 4.19
C LEU A 69 4.40 -4.54 4.59
N MET A 70 4.90 -5.13 5.67
CA MET A 70 6.31 -4.94 6.07
C MET A 70 7.28 -5.57 5.07
N GLN A 71 6.96 -6.73 4.52
CA GLN A 71 7.72 -7.37 3.44
C GLN A 71 7.75 -6.50 2.19
N MET A 72 6.61 -5.91 1.80
CA MET A 72 6.54 -4.96 0.68
C MET A 72 7.41 -3.72 0.93
N LEU A 73 7.41 -3.16 2.15
CA LEU A 73 8.25 -2.01 2.51
C LEU A 73 9.75 -2.36 2.45
N GLN A 74 10.14 -3.55 2.92
CA GLN A 74 11.52 -4.04 2.80
C GLN A 74 11.93 -4.20 1.33
N GLY A 75 11.03 -4.75 0.51
CA GLY A 75 11.25 -4.86 -0.93
C GLY A 75 11.41 -3.50 -1.62
N LEU A 76 10.65 -2.48 -1.20
CA LEU A 76 10.82 -1.11 -1.69
C LEU A 76 12.20 -0.55 -1.33
N GLN A 77 12.66 -0.76 -0.09
CA GLN A 77 14.00 -0.34 0.31
C GLN A 77 15.08 -1.01 -0.54
N GLN A 78 14.96 -2.30 -0.84
CA GLN A 78 15.94 -3.02 -1.66
C GLN A 78 15.93 -2.61 -3.14
N HIS A 79 14.75 -2.30 -3.69
CA HIS A 79 14.59 -1.98 -5.10
C HIS A 79 14.94 -0.52 -5.44
N PHE A 80 14.86 0.38 -4.47
CA PHE A 80 15.12 1.83 -4.64
C PHE A 80 16.29 2.35 -3.80
N ALA A 81 17.08 1.47 -3.17
CA ALA A 81 18.35 1.82 -2.52
C ALA A 81 19.47 2.03 -3.53
#